data_AF-A0A520B8Y1-F1
#
_entry.id   AF-A0A520B8Y1-F1
#
_cell.length_a   1.000
_cell.length_b   1.000
_cell.length_c   1.000
_cell.angle_alpha   90.00
_cell.angle_beta   90.00
_cell.angle_gamma   90.00
#
_symmetry.space_group_name_H-M   'P 1'
#
loop_
_entity.id
_entity.type
_entity.pdbx_description
1 polymer ?
#
loop_
_entity_poly.entity_id
_entity_poly.type
_entity_poly.pdbx_seq_one_letter_code
_entity_poly.pdbx_strand_id
1 'polypeptide(L)' 'MHTPDELGDLLTTLLAGAAGGTKEAWAVKVGLVEKLPIAMNLASNWQVTPSGKAADKKAIGQAVDIVRAQHPYIAG' A
#
# COMPACT_ATOMS: atom_id res chain seq x y z
N MET A 1 -13.85 3.60 5.40
CA MET A 1 -12.56 3.01 5.82
C MET A 1 -12.39 1.73 5.02
N HIS A 2 -11.20 1.48 4.52
CA HIS A 2 -10.88 0.25 3.77
C HIS A 2 -10.52 -0.89 4.73
N THR A 3 -10.68 -2.14 4.30
CA THR A 3 -9.99 -3.30 4.89
C THR A 3 -8.54 -3.38 4.37
N PRO A 4 -7.67 -4.24 4.96
CA PRO A 4 -6.33 -4.44 4.42
C PRO A 4 -6.32 -4.90 2.96
N ASP A 5 -7.23 -5.81 2.59
CA ASP A 5 -7.34 -6.34 1.23
C ASP A 5 -7.80 -5.27 0.23
N GLU A 6 -8.80 -4.46 0.60
CA GLU A 6 -9.27 -3.34 -0.22
C GLU A 6 -8.17 -2.29 -0.42
N LEU A 7 -7.37 -2.03 0.62
CA LEU A 7 -6.24 -1.10 0.50
C LEU A 7 -5.12 -1.68 -0.38
N GLY A 8 -4.87 -2.98 -0.30
CA GLY A 8 -3.94 -3.69 -1.18
C GLY A 8 -4.39 -3.63 -2.64
N ASP A 9 -5.68 -3.82 -2.91
CA ASP A 9 -6.25 -3.69 -4.25
C ASP A 9 -6.13 -2.26 -4.79
N LEU A 10 -6.37 -1.26 -3.93
CA LEU A 10 -6.18 0.15 -4.28
C LEU A 10 -4.72 0.46 -4.66
N LEU A 11 -3.75 0.02 -3.84
CA LEU A 11 -2.32 0.21 -4.11
C LEU A 11 -1.90 -0.43 -5.43
N THR A 12 -2.31 -1.67 -5.69
CA THR A 12 -1.95 -2.39 -6.92
C THR A 12 -2.62 -1.81 -8.16
N THR A 13 -3.85 -1.30 -8.04
CA THR A 13 -4.55 -0.55 -9.10
C THR A 13 -3.76 0.72 -9.46
N LEU A 14 -3.40 1.50 -8.45
CA LEU A 14 -2.65 2.74 -8.64
C LEU A 14 -1.29 2.48 -9.30
N LEU A 15 -0.57 1.47 -8.83
CA LEU A 15 0.74 1.09 -9.38
C LEU A 15 0.65 0.60 -10.83
N ALA A 16 -0.33 -0.24 -11.15
CA ALA A 16 -0.53 -0.71 -12.52
C ALA A 16 -0.84 0.46 -13.47
N GLY A 17 -1.66 1.42 -13.03
CA GLY A 17 -1.98 2.61 -13.81
C GLY A 17 -0.81 3.60 -13.97
N ALA A 18 -0.01 3.81 -12.92
CA ALA A 18 1.05 4.82 -12.91
C ALA A 18 2.41 4.32 -13.41
N ALA A 19 2.74 3.05 -13.18
CA ALA A 19 4.04 2.46 -13.46
C ALA A 19 3.98 1.28 -14.45
N GLY A 20 2.79 0.95 -14.97
CA GLY A 20 2.57 -0.18 -15.87
C GLY A 20 2.62 -1.53 -15.16
N GLY A 21 2.63 -2.61 -15.94
CA GLY A 21 2.57 -3.98 -15.40
C GLY A 21 1.16 -4.41 -15.02
N THR A 22 1.04 -5.48 -14.22
CA THR A 22 -0.26 -6.02 -13.78
C THR A 22 -0.44 -5.88 -12.27
N LYS A 23 -1.71 -5.88 -11.81
CA LYS A 23 -2.02 -5.80 -10.38
C LYS A 23 -1.40 -6.96 -9.60
N GLU A 24 -1.40 -8.16 -10.17
CA GLU A 24 -0.84 -9.37 -9.56
C GLU A 24 0.67 -9.25 -9.38
N ALA A 25 1.39 -8.72 -10.38
CA ALA A 25 2.82 -8.48 -10.27
C ALA A 25 3.14 -7.44 -9.19
N TRP A 26 2.29 -6.41 -9.03
CA TRP A 26 2.43 -5.43 -7.98
C TRP A 26 2.05 -5.98 -6.61
N ALA A 27 1.05 -6.85 -6.50
CA ALA A 27 0.64 -7.46 -5.22
C ALA A 27 1.81 -8.19 -4.56
N VAL A 28 2.59 -8.96 -5.33
CA VAL A 28 3.81 -9.64 -4.85
C VAL A 28 4.85 -8.64 -4.33
N LYS A 29 5.00 -7.49 -4.99
CA LYS A 29 6.00 -6.48 -4.62
C LYS A 29 5.54 -5.60 -3.45
N VAL A 30 4.26 -5.24 -3.37
CA VAL A 30 3.68 -4.48 -2.25
C VAL A 30 3.72 -5.32 -0.98
N GLY A 31 3.42 -6.62 -1.10
CA GLY A 31 3.30 -7.52 0.05
C GLY A 31 1.99 -7.32 0.79
N LEU A 32 1.89 -7.92 1.98
CA LEU A 32 0.72 -7.82 2.83
C LEU A 32 0.54 -6.38 3.34
N VAL A 33 -0.69 -5.89 3.31
CA VAL A 33 -1.08 -4.69 4.08
C VAL A 33 -1.35 -5.14 5.51
N GLU A 34 -0.54 -4.65 6.44
CA GLU A 34 -0.66 -4.98 7.85
C GLU A 34 -1.36 -3.84 8.58
N LYS A 35 -2.40 -4.17 9.36
CA LYS A 35 -3.00 -3.22 10.28
C LYS A 35 -2.18 -3.14 11.56
N LEU A 36 -1.91 -1.91 11.98
CA LEU A 36 -1.17 -1.56 13.18
C LEU A 36 -2.11 -1.03 14.27
N PRO A 37 -1.74 -1.14 15.55
CA PRO A 37 -2.49 -0.53 16.65
C PRO A 37 -2.52 1.01 16.53
N ILE A 38 -3.71 1.60 16.46
CA ILE A 38 -3.89 3.06 16.33
C ILE A 38 -3.22 3.82 17.48
N ALA A 39 -3.26 3.27 18.70
CA ALA A 39 -2.69 3.91 19.89
C ALA A 39 -1.19 4.21 19.77
N MET A 40 -0.45 3.42 18.97
CA MET A 40 0.99 3.59 18.72
C MET A 40 1.29 4.23 17.36
N ASN A 41 0.29 4.32 16.48
CA ASN A 41 0.46 4.70 15.08
C ASN A 41 -0.56 5.79 14.71
N LEU A 42 -0.37 6.97 15.31
CA LEU A 42 -1.32 8.08 15.21
C LEU A 42 -1.42 8.68 13.80
N ALA A 43 -0.34 8.67 13.03
CA ALA A 43 -0.33 9.22 11.67
C ALA A 43 -1.01 8.32 10.64
N SER A 44 -0.95 7.00 10.83
CA SER A 44 -1.59 5.99 9.98
C SER A 44 -1.53 4.64 10.66
N ASN A 45 -2.59 3.83 10.60
CA ASN A 45 -2.65 2.54 11.27
C ASN A 45 -2.31 1.35 10.36
N TRP A 46 -1.51 1.56 9.33
CA TRP A 46 -1.14 0.47 8.43
C TRP A 46 0.23 0.65 7.79
N GLN A 47 0.82 -0.48 7.42
CA GLN A 47 2.09 -0.53 6.71
C GLN A 47 2.07 -1.63 5.64
N VAL A 48 3.08 -1.58 4.78
CA VAL A 48 3.41 -2.64 3.81
C VAL A 48 4.91 -2.92 3.91
N THR A 49 5.35 -4.08 3.44
CA THR A 49 6.77 -4.44 3.37
C THR A 49 7.18 -4.63 1.90
N PRO A 50 7.60 -3.56 1.20
CA PRO A 50 7.87 -3.62 -0.23
C PRO A 50 9.10 -4.47 -0.59
N SER A 51 8.98 -5.26 -1.65
CA SER A 51 10.05 -6.07 -2.24
C SER A 51 10.35 -5.64 -3.70
N GLY A 52 11.31 -6.31 -4.34
CA GLY A 52 11.74 -6.01 -5.71
C GLY A 52 12.92 -5.05 -5.83
N LYS A 53 13.10 -4.49 -7.03
CA LYS A 53 14.22 -3.61 -7.37
C LYS A 53 14.03 -2.22 -6.75
N ALA A 54 15.10 -1.41 -6.73
CA ALA A 54 15.04 -0.05 -6.20
C ALA A 54 13.93 0.81 -6.85
N ALA A 55 13.71 0.65 -8.16
CA ALA A 55 12.63 1.34 -8.88
C ALA A 55 11.24 0.89 -8.40
N ASP A 56 11.04 -0.40 -8.13
CA ASP A 56 9.77 -0.92 -7.60
C ASP A 56 9.48 -0.35 -6.22
N LYS A 57 10.46 -0.39 -5.32
CA LYS A 57 10.33 0.15 -3.96
C LYS A 57 10.04 1.65 -3.96
N LYS A 58 10.67 2.40 -4.89
CA LYS A 58 10.40 3.83 -5.07
C LYS A 58 8.95 4.07 -5.49
N ALA A 59 8.46 3.35 -6.51
CA ALA A 59 7.09 3.48 -6.98
C ALA A 59 6.07 3.12 -5.88
N ILE A 60 6.33 2.04 -5.13
CA ILE A 60 5.48 1.62 -4.02
C ILE A 60 5.47 2.67 -2.91
N GLY A 61 6.63 3.23 -2.53
CA GLY A 61 6.69 4.31 -1.53
C GLY A 61 5.84 5.52 -1.93
N GLN A 62 5.92 5.95 -3.18
CA GLN A 62 5.11 7.07 -3.69
C GLN A 62 3.61 6.75 -3.68
N ALA A 63 3.23 5.53 -4.09
CA ALA A 63 1.84 5.08 -4.03
C ALA A 63 1.31 5.02 -2.58
N VAL A 64 2.13 4.53 -1.66
CA VAL A 64 1.82 4.47 -0.23
C VAL A 64 1.60 5.87 0.35
N ASP A 65 2.43 6.84 0.01
CA ASP A 65 2.27 8.22 0.50
C ASP A 65 0.96 8.85 0.00
N ILE A 66 0.61 8.63 -1.28
CA ILE A 66 -0.65 9.12 -1.87
C ILE A 66 -1.86 8.48 -1.19
N VAL A 67 -1.84 7.15 -1.04
CA VAL A 67 -2.95 6.40 -0.43
C VAL A 67 -3.08 6.75 1.03
N ARG A 68 -1.98 6.91 1.77
CA ARG A 68 -1.99 7.27 3.20
C ARG A 68 -2.54 8.67 3.44
N ALA A 69 -2.28 9.62 2.55
CA ALA A 69 -2.85 10.96 2.66
C ALA A 69 -4.40 10.96 2.61
N GLN A 70 -5.00 10.01 1.89
CA GLN A 70 -6.46 9.90 1.72
C GLN A 70 -7.10 8.87 2.67
N HIS A 71 -6.34 7.84 3.02
CA HIS A 71 -6.79 6.68 3.80
C HIS A 71 -5.77 6.35 4.89
N PRO A 72 -5.55 7.25 5.88
CA PRO A 72 -4.58 7.00 6.94
C PRO A 72 -5.01 5.83 7.84
N TYR A 73 -6.31 5.55 7.93
CA TYR A 73 -6.86 4.51 8.78
C TYR A 73 -7.69 3.46 8.02
N ILE A 74 -7.40 2.19 8.29
CA ILE A 74 -8.12 1.02 7.82
C ILE A 74 -8.84 0.28 8.96
N ALA A 75 -9.96 -0.35 8.62
CA ALA A 75 -10.73 -1.24 9.48
C ALA A 75 -10.31 -2.71 9.27
N GLY A 76 -10.72 -3.61 10.15
CA GLY A 76 -10.34 -5.03 10.11
C GLY A 76 -9.70 -5.52 11.39
#